data_AF-A0A359E551-F1
#
_entry.id   AF-A0A359E551-F1
#
_cell.length_a   1.000
_cell.length_b   1.000
_cell.length_c   1.000
_cell.angle_alpha   90.00
_cell.angle_beta   90.00
_cell.angle_gamma   90.00
#
_symmetry.space_group_name_H-M   'P 1'
#
loop_
_entity.id
_entity.type
_entity.pdbx_description
1 polymer ?
#
loop_
_entity_poly.entity_id
_entity_poly.type
_entity_poly.pdbx_seq_one_letter_code
_entity_poly.pdbx_strand_id
1 'polypeptide(L)'
;MGVFQKTIENFVYNASYKLNLAEEAGIDQTSNYQLVCSQYYRDKYGEQYPSINSCQDGSLLISPTINPSTGATATVNKPLNNPNDGLVRGIEVDFQHNFWYMPKPFNNMVFGVNYARIFSEIETPFYDEDFRIEGEGRDAERIDFLVDSSFTSRLAGQPNHVMNTYLGFDYKG
;
A
#
# COMPACT_ATOMS: atom_id res chain seq x y z
N MET A 1 -7.26 18.16 -28.01
CA MET A 1 -7.92 17.67 -26.78
C MET A 1 -8.13 16.17 -26.93
N GLY A 2 -7.74 15.39 -25.94
CA GLY A 2 -7.87 13.94 -25.91
C GLY A 2 -8.47 13.47 -24.59
N VAL A 3 -9.00 12.24 -24.60
CA VAL A 3 -9.39 11.51 -23.41
C VAL A 3 -8.52 10.26 -23.31
N PHE A 4 -8.18 9.85 -22.10
CA PHE A 4 -7.44 8.62 -21.88
C PHE A 4 -8.03 7.82 -20.73
N GLN A 5 -7.85 6.51 -20.81
CA GLN A 5 -8.19 5.55 -19.77
C GLN A 5 -7.12 4.46 -19.76
N LYS A 6 -6.67 4.08 -18.57
CA LYS A 6 -5.67 3.05 -18.34
C LYS A 6 -6.03 2.26 -17.09
N THR A 7 -5.90 0.94 -17.19
CA THR A 7 -5.99 0.03 -16.05
C THR A 7 -4.59 -0.25 -15.51
N ILE A 8 -4.46 -0.33 -14.19
CA ILE A 8 -3.24 -0.70 -13.47
C ILE A 8 -3.54 -1.99 -12.71
N GLU A 9 -2.88 -3.06 -13.12
CA GLU A 9 -3.02 -4.39 -12.55
C GLU A 9 -1.81 -4.70 -11.67
N ASN A 10 -1.96 -5.64 -10.72
CA ASN A 10 -0.88 -6.18 -9.91
C ASN A 10 -0.03 -5.12 -9.18
N PHE A 11 -0.63 -4.00 -8.77
CA PHE A 11 0.08 -3.02 -7.96
C PHE A 11 0.21 -3.54 -6.53
N VAL A 12 1.33 -3.20 -5.89
CA VAL A 12 1.67 -3.72 -4.56
C VAL A 12 1.01 -2.86 -3.48
N TYR A 13 0.42 -3.50 -2.48
CA TYR A 13 -0.03 -2.88 -1.23
C TYR A 13 0.62 -3.57 -0.03
N ASN A 14 0.74 -2.86 1.10
CA ASN A 14 1.24 -3.44 2.34
C ASN A 14 0.06 -4.01 3.13
N ALA A 15 0.00 -5.34 3.25
CA ALA A 15 -0.96 -6.02 4.10
C ALA A 15 -0.42 -6.15 5.52
N SER A 16 -1.29 -5.96 6.51
CA SER A 16 -1.01 -6.18 7.92
C SER A 16 -2.06 -7.11 8.51
N TYR A 17 -1.64 -8.17 9.20
CA TYR A 17 -2.55 -9.12 9.84
C TYR A 17 -1.86 -9.90 10.96
N LYS A 18 -2.68 -10.50 11.82
CA LYS A 18 -2.23 -11.40 12.90
C LYS A 18 -1.94 -12.80 12.35
N LEU A 19 -0.74 -13.32 12.61
CA LEU A 19 -0.29 -14.57 12.00
C LEU A 19 -1.12 -15.80 12.40
N ASN A 20 -1.60 -15.87 13.65
CA ASN A 20 -2.47 -16.96 14.11
C ASN A 20 -3.83 -16.96 13.42
N LEU A 21 -4.43 -15.78 13.22
CA LEU A 21 -5.72 -15.67 12.54
C LEU A 21 -5.58 -15.91 11.03
N ALA A 22 -4.45 -15.49 10.43
CA ALA A 22 -4.15 -15.79 9.04
C ALA A 22 -3.88 -17.28 8.78
N GLU A 23 -3.31 -18.00 9.75
CA GLU A 23 -3.13 -19.45 9.69
C GLU A 23 -4.47 -20.20 9.75
N GLU A 24 -5.37 -19.77 10.63
CA GLU A 24 -6.73 -20.31 10.69
C GLU A 24 -7.53 -20.03 9.40
N ALA A 25 -7.37 -18.85 8.82
CA ALA A 25 -7.99 -18.47 7.55
C ALA A 25 -7.29 -19.06 6.30
N GLY A 26 -6.16 -19.75 6.45
CA GLY A 26 -5.39 -20.31 5.33
C GLY A 26 -4.72 -19.27 4.43
N ILE A 27 -4.58 -18.03 4.90
CA ILE A 27 -3.97 -16.89 4.18
C ILE A 27 -2.44 -16.95 4.25
N ASP A 28 -1.90 -17.38 5.39
CA ASP A 28 -0.46 -17.53 5.63
C ASP A 28 -0.20 -18.62 6.65
N GLN A 29 1.03 -19.08 6.80
CA GLN A 29 1.39 -20.12 7.76
C GLN A 29 2.52 -19.67 8.64
N THR A 30 2.47 -20.06 9.91
CA THR A 30 3.53 -19.74 10.88
C THR A 30 4.87 -20.33 10.48
N SER A 31 4.87 -21.47 9.77
CA SER A 31 6.06 -22.12 9.21
C SER A 31 6.84 -21.28 8.20
N ASN A 32 6.21 -20.25 7.61
CA ASN A 32 6.89 -19.31 6.71
C ASN A 32 7.80 -18.33 7.45
N TYR A 33 7.68 -18.26 8.78
CA TYR A 33 8.39 -17.31 9.62
C TYR A 33 9.31 -18.04 10.59
N GLN A 34 10.51 -17.50 10.76
CA GLN A 34 11.45 -17.97 11.77
C GLN A 34 11.69 -16.83 12.76
N LEU A 35 11.51 -17.13 14.04
CA LEU A 35 11.94 -16.22 15.09
C LEU A 35 13.45 -16.35 15.25
N VAL A 36 14.12 -15.22 15.06
CA VAL A 36 15.56 -15.10 15.19
C VAL A 36 15.84 -14.21 16.39
N CYS A 37 16.81 -14.62 17.21
CA CYS A 37 17.29 -13.77 18.28
C CYS A 37 17.94 -12.50 17.74
N SER A 38 17.58 -11.38 18.35
CA SER A 38 18.22 -10.09 18.12
C SER A 38 18.32 -9.31 19.44
N GLN A 39 19.23 -8.34 19.48
CA GLN A 39 19.35 -7.39 20.60
C GLN A 39 17.99 -6.78 20.97
N TYR A 40 17.18 -6.40 19.98
CA TYR A 40 15.84 -5.86 20.20
C TYR A 40 14.93 -6.83 20.98
N TYR A 41 14.93 -8.12 20.62
CA TYR A 41 14.13 -9.11 21.33
C TYR A 41 14.62 -9.34 22.76
N ARG A 42 15.93 -9.35 22.99
CA ARG A 42 16.50 -9.42 24.34
C ARG A 42 16.09 -8.23 25.19
N ASP A 43 16.23 -7.01 24.66
CA ASP A 43 15.91 -5.79 25.41
C ASP A 43 14.43 -5.69 25.76
N LYS A 44 13.55 -6.17 24.86
CA LYS A 44 12.09 -6.06 25.02
C LYS A 44 11.47 -7.18 25.85
N TYR A 45 11.96 -8.42 25.69
CA TYR A 45 11.32 -9.61 26.28
C TYR A 45 12.23 -10.39 27.23
N GLY A 46 13.48 -9.97 27.40
CA GLY A 46 14.49 -10.68 28.20
C GLY A 46 14.15 -10.79 29.67
N GLU A 47 13.39 -9.84 30.22
CA GLU A 47 12.87 -9.93 31.60
C GLU A 47 11.75 -10.98 31.73
N GLN A 48 10.89 -11.10 30.70
CA GLN A 48 9.76 -12.02 30.70
C GLN A 48 10.18 -13.45 30.37
N TYR A 49 11.18 -13.63 29.49
CA TYR A 49 11.70 -14.92 29.06
C TYR A 49 13.23 -14.97 29.22
N PRO A 50 13.75 -15.26 30.43
CA PRO A 50 15.18 -15.22 30.70
C PRO A 50 16.03 -16.13 29.80
N SER A 51 15.43 -17.16 29.20
CA SER A 51 16.05 -18.08 28.25
C SER A 51 16.49 -17.43 26.93
N ILE A 52 15.97 -16.24 26.59
CA ILE A 52 16.38 -15.51 25.38
C ILE A 52 17.58 -14.58 25.65
N ASN A 53 17.95 -14.32 26.91
CA ASN A 53 19.09 -13.45 27.21
C ASN A 53 20.43 -14.09 26.84
N SER A 54 20.47 -15.41 26.71
CA SER A 54 21.67 -16.19 26.39
C SER A 54 21.78 -16.59 24.92
N CYS A 55 20.80 -16.25 24.08
CA CYS A 55 20.86 -16.59 22.65
C CYS A 55 21.74 -15.58 21.87
N GLN A 56 22.47 -16.09 20.88
CA GLN A 56 23.33 -15.26 20.03
C GLN A 56 22.50 -14.52 18.98
N ASP A 57 22.90 -13.29 18.63
CA ASP A 57 22.25 -12.55 17.54
C ASP A 57 22.31 -13.36 16.24
N GLY A 58 21.16 -13.55 15.60
CA GLY A 58 21.04 -14.38 14.39
C GLY A 58 20.73 -15.86 14.66
N SER A 59 20.74 -16.34 15.91
CA SER A 59 20.39 -17.72 16.21
C SER A 59 18.88 -17.97 16.12
N LEU A 60 18.48 -19.10 15.54
CA LEU A 60 17.08 -19.54 15.56
C LEU A 60 16.65 -19.82 17.01
N LEU A 61 15.56 -19.18 17.44
CA LEU A 61 14.84 -19.61 18.62
C LEU A 61 14.12 -20.91 18.24
N ILE A 62 14.62 -22.06 18.72
CA ILE A 62 14.09 -23.38 18.36
C ILE A 62 12.61 -23.41 18.76
N SER A 63 11.75 -23.33 17.74
CA SER A 63 10.30 -23.16 17.76
C SER A 63 9.80 -22.03 18.66
N PRO A 64 9.11 -21.02 18.13
CA PRO A 64 8.03 -20.49 18.93
C PRO A 64 7.04 -21.64 19.15
N THR A 65 6.90 -22.12 20.38
CA THR A 65 5.56 -22.49 20.79
C THR A 65 4.79 -21.17 20.81
N ILE A 66 4.29 -20.75 19.65
CA ILE A 66 3.17 -19.82 19.59
C ILE A 66 2.08 -20.66 20.21
N ASN A 67 1.92 -20.53 21.53
CA ASN A 67 0.86 -21.24 22.20
C ASN A 67 -0.44 -20.61 21.70
N PRO A 68 -1.27 -21.33 20.93
CA PRO A 68 -2.54 -20.77 20.45
C PRO A 68 -3.42 -20.33 21.62
N SER A 69 -3.18 -20.84 22.84
CA SER A 69 -3.91 -20.45 24.06
C SER A 69 -3.30 -19.27 24.86
N THR A 70 -2.07 -18.80 24.59
CA THR A 70 -1.48 -17.65 25.35
C THR A 70 -1.06 -16.45 24.50
N GLY A 71 -1.49 -16.37 23.23
CA GLY A 71 -1.71 -15.07 22.58
C GLY A 71 -0.49 -14.20 22.26
N ALA A 72 0.68 -14.78 21.98
CA ALA A 72 1.75 -14.02 21.32
C ALA A 72 1.40 -13.84 19.83
N THR A 73 0.48 -12.92 19.56
CA THR A 73 0.02 -12.61 18.22
C THR A 73 1.05 -11.74 17.50
N ALA A 74 1.92 -12.35 16.70
CA ALA A 74 2.81 -11.58 15.84
C ALA A 74 1.99 -10.93 14.71
N THR A 75 2.04 -9.60 14.61
CA THR A 75 1.54 -8.88 13.44
C THR A 75 2.59 -8.92 12.35
N VAL A 76 2.23 -9.46 11.19
CA VAL A 76 3.06 -9.48 10.00
C VAL A 76 2.67 -8.29 9.12
N ASN A 77 3.68 -7.57 8.61
CA ASN A 77 3.50 -6.59 7.55
C ASN A 77 4.24 -7.08 6.31
N LYS A 78 3.53 -7.34 5.20
CA LYS A 78 4.16 -7.81 3.96
C LYS A 78 3.58 -7.13 2.72
N PRO A 79 4.41 -6.87 1.69
CA PRO A 79 3.92 -6.42 0.41
C PRO A 79 3.19 -7.57 -0.30
N LEU A 80 1.96 -7.32 -0.74
CA LEU A 80 1.13 -8.24 -1.53
C LEU A 80 0.71 -7.58 -2.84
N ASN A 81 0.50 -8.40 -3.86
CA ASN A 81 -0.13 -7.93 -5.10
C ASN A 81 -1.62 -7.72 -4.84
N ASN A 82 -2.12 -6.55 -5.24
CA ASN A 82 -3.54 -6.26 -5.16
C ASN A 82 -4.29 -7.11 -6.21
N PRO A 83 -5.28 -7.93 -5.81
CA PRO A 83 -6.12 -8.67 -6.75
C PRO A 83 -7.08 -7.78 -7.54
N ASN A 84 -7.31 -6.54 -7.08
CA ASN A 84 -8.23 -5.60 -7.72
C ASN A 84 -7.49 -4.63 -8.64
N ASP A 85 -8.12 -4.32 -9.76
CA ASP A 85 -7.58 -3.39 -10.75
C ASP A 85 -7.76 -1.93 -10.32
N GLY A 86 -6.73 -1.12 -10.56
CA GLY A 86 -6.79 0.32 -10.45
C GLY A 86 -7.21 0.97 -11.77
N LEU A 87 -8.15 1.91 -11.74
CA LEU A 87 -8.56 2.67 -12.90
C LEU A 87 -7.96 4.08 -12.88
N VAL A 88 -7.33 4.49 -13.98
CA VAL A 88 -6.87 5.87 -14.20
C VAL A 88 -7.50 6.39 -15.47
N ARG A 89 -8.16 7.55 -15.39
CA ARG A 89 -8.79 8.20 -16.54
C ARG A 89 -8.57 9.70 -16.50
N GLY A 90 -8.61 10.34 -17.66
CA GLY A 90 -8.39 11.77 -17.71
C GLY A 90 -8.68 12.41 -19.04
N ILE A 91 -8.50 13.72 -19.04
CA ILE A 91 -8.68 14.60 -20.19
C ILE A 91 -7.40 15.40 -20.35
N GLU A 92 -6.93 15.49 -21.59
CA GLU A 92 -5.71 16.21 -21.94
C GLU A 92 -6.01 17.28 -22.99
N VAL A 93 -5.43 18.46 -22.81
CA VAL A 93 -5.50 19.58 -23.73
C VAL A 93 -4.07 19.96 -24.08
N ASP A 94 -3.78 19.97 -25.36
CA ASP A 94 -2.54 20.48 -25.92
C ASP A 94 -2.88 21.62 -26.87
N PHE A 95 -2.23 22.76 -26.66
CA PHE A 95 -2.42 23.95 -27.46
C PHE A 95 -1.07 24.62 -27.71
N GLN A 96 -0.79 24.91 -28.98
CA GLN A 96 0.36 25.68 -29.41
C GLN A 96 -0.09 26.77 -30.35
N HIS A 97 0.47 27.97 -30.19
CA HIS A 97 0.12 29.14 -30.97
C HIS A 97 1.34 29.98 -31.31
N ASN A 98 1.35 30.52 -32.53
CA ASN A 98 2.36 31.46 -33.00
C ASN A 98 1.72 32.83 -33.21
N PHE A 99 2.30 33.88 -32.62
CA PHE A 99 1.79 35.24 -32.62
C PHE A 99 2.23 36.08 -33.85
N TRP A 100 2.36 35.46 -35.02
CA TRP A 100 2.80 36.11 -36.27
C TRP A 100 2.00 37.37 -36.67
N TYR A 101 0.74 37.49 -36.21
CA TYR A 101 -0.14 38.63 -36.50
C TYR A 101 -0.02 39.79 -35.52
N MET A 102 0.69 39.65 -34.39
CA MET A 102 0.84 40.74 -33.42
C MET A 102 1.84 41.79 -33.92
N PRO A 103 1.72 43.07 -33.50
CA PRO A 103 2.73 44.08 -33.81
C PRO A 103 4.05 43.77 -33.10
N LYS A 104 5.15 44.34 -33.62
CA LYS A 104 6.45 44.26 -32.96
C LYS A 104 6.36 44.83 -31.53
N PRO A 105 7.00 44.19 -30.54
CA PRO A 105 7.95 43.09 -30.67
C PRO A 105 7.33 41.67 -30.61
N PHE A 106 6.01 41.51 -30.52
CA PHE A 106 5.38 40.22 -30.19
C PHE A 106 5.17 39.28 -31.39
N ASN A 107 5.45 39.75 -32.60
CA ASN A 107 5.21 39.06 -33.86
C ASN A 107 5.99 37.74 -34.06
N ASN A 108 6.97 37.45 -33.20
CA ASN A 108 7.81 36.25 -33.26
C ASN A 108 7.68 35.38 -32.00
N MET A 109 6.64 35.60 -31.18
CA MET A 109 6.42 34.80 -29.99
C MET A 109 5.72 33.48 -30.31
N VAL A 110 6.15 32.41 -29.66
CA VAL A 110 5.49 31.10 -29.69
C VAL A 110 5.09 30.75 -28.27
N PHE A 111 3.82 30.40 -28.08
CA PHE A 111 3.32 29.94 -26.80
C PHE A 111 2.78 28.53 -26.95
N GLY A 112 3.02 27.70 -25.95
CA GLY A 112 2.32 26.44 -25.83
C GLY A 112 1.96 26.10 -24.39
N VAL A 113 0.88 25.35 -24.27
CA VAL A 113 0.36 24.84 -23.01
C VAL A 113 -0.12 23.42 -23.21
N ASN A 114 0.31 22.55 -22.31
CA ASN A 114 -0.22 21.21 -22.15
C ASN A 114 -0.85 21.12 -20.75
N TYR A 115 -2.09 20.63 -20.67
CA TYR A 115 -2.84 20.47 -19.43
C TYR A 115 -3.53 19.12 -19.38
N ALA A 116 -3.35 18.38 -18.30
CA ALA A 116 -4.00 17.11 -18.03
C ALA A 116 -4.78 17.17 -16.72
N ARG A 117 -6.05 16.75 -16.76
CA ARG A 117 -6.88 16.45 -15.59
C ARG A 117 -6.96 14.95 -15.42
N ILE A 118 -6.51 14.45 -14.28
CA ILE A 118 -6.39 13.01 -14.01
C ILE A 118 -7.29 12.63 -12.84
N PHE A 119 -8.00 11.52 -12.99
CA PHE A 119 -8.81 10.87 -11.98
C PHE A 119 -8.32 9.43 -11.83
N SER A 120 -8.17 8.97 -10.59
CA SER A 120 -7.85 7.58 -10.29
C SER A 120 -8.74 7.02 -9.21
N GLU A 121 -8.97 5.73 -9.31
CA GLU A 121 -9.76 4.93 -8.40
C GLU A 121 -9.04 3.59 -8.22
N ILE A 122 -8.66 3.28 -6.98
CA ILE A 122 -8.02 2.03 -6.59
C ILE A 122 -8.78 1.45 -5.42
N GLU A 123 -9.02 0.14 -5.44
CA GLU A 123 -9.59 -0.59 -4.32
C GLU A 123 -8.47 -1.33 -3.59
N THR A 124 -8.20 -0.97 -2.33
CA THR A 124 -7.11 -1.56 -1.54
C THR A 124 -7.69 -2.53 -0.51
N PRO A 125 -7.34 -3.83 -0.56
CA PRO A 125 -7.75 -4.79 0.45
C PRO A 125 -7.06 -4.56 1.79
N PHE A 126 -7.72 -4.93 2.86
CA PHE A 126 -7.15 -5.07 4.20
C PHE A 126 -7.88 -6.19 4.94
N TYR A 127 -7.23 -6.72 5.97
CA TYR A 127 -7.84 -7.72 6.84
C TYR A 127 -8.35 -7.00 8.09
N ASP A 128 -9.65 -7.09 8.33
CA ASP A 128 -10.26 -6.67 9.59
C ASP A 128 -10.33 -7.86 10.56
N GLU A 129 -10.47 -7.57 11.83
CA GLU A 129 -10.62 -8.58 12.89
C GLU A 129 -12.03 -8.53 13.44
N ASP A 130 -12.76 -9.64 13.34
CA ASP A 130 -14.07 -9.79 13.95
C ASP A 130 -14.06 -10.97 14.93
N PHE A 131 -15.10 -11.08 15.75
CA PHE A 131 -15.22 -12.14 16.72
C PHE A 131 -16.63 -12.70 16.77
N ARG A 132 -16.72 -13.99 17.06
CA ARG A 132 -17.98 -14.66 17.38
C ARG A 132 -17.86 -15.37 18.72
N ILE A 133 -19.00 -15.49 19.38
CA ILE A 133 -19.10 -16.27 20.61
C ILE A 133 -19.66 -17.63 20.23
N GLU A 134 -18.92 -18.69 20.50
CA GLU A 134 -19.38 -20.06 20.34
C GLU A 134 -19.64 -20.70 21.71
N GLY A 135 -20.68 -21.52 21.82
CA GLY A 135 -21.08 -22.16 23.07
C GLY A 135 -22.20 -21.43 23.83
N GLU A 136 -22.61 -22.00 24.96
CA GLU A 136 -23.71 -21.49 25.80
C GLU A 136 -23.31 -21.47 27.29
N GLY A 137 -23.80 -20.48 28.02
CA GLY A 137 -23.60 -20.40 29.47
C GLY A 137 -22.16 -20.07 29.88
N ARG A 138 -21.58 -20.92 30.74
CA ARG A 138 -20.19 -20.73 31.24
C ARG A 138 -19.11 -21.21 30.28
N ASP A 139 -19.49 -21.99 29.27
CA ASP A 139 -18.59 -22.57 28.28
C ASP A 139 -18.53 -21.73 26.99
N ALA A 140 -19.09 -20.52 27.02
CA ALA A 140 -19.03 -19.59 25.90
C ALA A 140 -17.59 -19.10 25.69
N GLU A 141 -17.04 -19.36 24.50
CA GLU A 141 -15.70 -18.97 24.10
C GLU A 141 -15.75 -17.89 23.00
N ARG A 142 -14.85 -16.92 23.08
CA ARG A 142 -14.66 -15.92 22.05
C ARG A 142 -13.66 -16.44 21.02
N ILE A 143 -14.11 -16.54 19.77
CA ILE A 143 -13.29 -16.91 18.63
C ILE A 143 -13.11 -15.68 17.76
N ASP A 144 -11.87 -15.21 17.65
CA ASP A 144 -11.49 -14.12 16.74
C ASP A 144 -11.17 -14.72 15.35
N PHE A 145 -11.52 -14.01 14.27
CA PHE A 145 -11.23 -14.43 12.89
C PHE A 145 -10.97 -13.21 12.00
N LEU A 146 -10.29 -13.42 10.86
CA LEU A 146 -10.07 -12.37 9.86
C LEU A 146 -11.26 -12.24 8.93
N VAL A 147 -11.61 -10.99 8.62
CA VAL A 147 -12.60 -10.63 7.62
C VAL A 147 -11.92 -9.87 6.50
N ASP A 148 -12.12 -10.33 5.26
CA ASP A 148 -11.66 -9.62 4.08
C ASP A 148 -12.48 -8.34 3.89
N SER A 149 -11.80 -7.20 3.86
CA SER A 149 -12.40 -5.90 3.61
C SER A 149 -11.57 -5.10 2.60
N SER A 150 -12.16 -4.04 2.06
CA SER A 150 -11.47 -3.16 1.12
C SER A 150 -11.94 -1.72 1.25
N PHE A 151 -11.11 -0.78 0.82
CA PHE A 151 -11.49 0.62 0.70
C PHE A 151 -11.09 1.19 -0.66
N THR A 152 -11.93 2.07 -1.19
CA THR A 152 -11.67 2.79 -2.44
C THR A 152 -10.95 4.10 -2.15
N SER A 153 -9.84 4.35 -2.85
CA SER A 153 -9.10 5.60 -2.75
C SER A 153 -8.50 6.00 -4.11
N ARG A 154 -7.79 7.12 -4.12
CA ARG A 154 -7.05 7.63 -5.26
C ARG A 154 -5.64 7.05 -5.27
N LEU A 155 -5.06 6.87 -6.45
CA LEU A 155 -3.69 6.36 -6.56
C LEU A 155 -2.72 7.29 -5.84
N ALA A 156 -1.99 6.74 -4.87
CA ALA A 156 -1.02 7.48 -4.08
C ALA A 156 0.13 8.00 -4.98
N GLY A 157 0.56 9.25 -4.76
CA GLY A 157 1.62 9.88 -5.54
C GLY A 157 1.22 10.35 -6.95
N GLN A 158 -0.05 10.20 -7.36
CA GLN A 158 -0.53 10.72 -8.64
C GLN A 158 -1.06 12.16 -8.52
N PRO A 159 -0.59 13.11 -9.35
CA PRO A 159 -1.15 14.45 -9.39
C PRO A 159 -2.54 14.46 -10.04
N ASN A 160 -3.41 15.29 -9.48
CA ASN A 160 -4.76 15.55 -9.97
C ASN A 160 -4.80 16.42 -11.24
N HIS A 161 -3.78 17.26 -11.39
CA HIS A 161 -3.61 18.22 -12.48
C HIS A 161 -2.14 18.28 -12.83
N VAL A 162 -1.83 18.22 -14.11
CA VAL A 162 -0.49 18.45 -14.64
C VAL A 162 -0.59 19.55 -15.67
N MET A 163 0.24 20.57 -15.55
CA MET A 163 0.28 21.67 -16.51
C MET A 163 1.73 21.99 -16.84
N ASN A 164 2.02 22.09 -18.14
CA ASN A 164 3.29 22.57 -18.65
C ASN A 164 3.03 23.71 -19.62
N THR A 165 3.75 24.82 -19.47
CA THR A 165 3.67 25.96 -20.37
C THR A 165 5.05 26.38 -20.84
N TYR A 166 5.13 26.86 -22.06
CA TYR A 166 6.35 27.43 -22.59
C TYR A 166 6.07 28.69 -23.40
N LEU A 167 7.03 29.60 -23.36
CA LEU A 167 7.03 30.83 -24.11
C LEU A 167 8.38 30.98 -24.80
N GLY A 168 8.37 30.95 -26.12
CA GLY A 168 9.54 31.12 -26.97
C GLY A 168 9.48 32.42 -27.75
N PHE A 169 10.65 32.87 -28.18
CA PHE A 169 10.80 34.01 -29.08
C PHE A 169 11.76 33.64 -30.21
N ASP A 170 11.31 33.77 -31.44
CA ASP A 170 12.14 33.55 -32.62
C ASP A 170 12.91 34.83 -32.96
N TYR A 171 14.24 34.79 -32.80
CA TYR A 171 15.13 35.89 -33.15
C TYR A 171 15.98 35.53 -34.37
N LYS A 172 15.68 36.21 -35.48
CA LYS A 172 16.35 36.16 -36.79
C LYS A 172 16.05 34.94 -37.68
N GLY A 173 15.16 34.03 -37.29
CA GLY A 173 14.85 32.82 -38.06
C GLY A 173 15.89 31.73 -37.84
#